data_AF-A0A3P7NKH7-F1
#
_entry.id   AF-A0A3P7NKH7-F1
#
_cell.length_a   1.000
_cell.length_b   1.000
_cell.length_c   1.000
_cell.angle_alpha   90.00
_cell.angle_beta   90.00
_cell.angle_gamma   90.00
#
_symmetry.space_group_name_H-M   'P 1'
#
loop_
_entity.id
_entity.type
_entity.pdbx_description
1 polymer ?
#
loop_
_entity_poly.entity_id
_entity_poly.type
_entity_poly.pdbx_seq_one_letter_code
_entity_poly.pdbx_strand_id
1 'polypeptide(L)'
;MCLQNNQIVIQFLSDVSFNVASVDGILARRKAGWKMYAYSFDHYNDAIWNSTVPKRLRGSPHVNEYPYIFGLYVFGNFEMDEKERIVADVIQQSFINFVKTG
;
A
#
# COMPACT_ATOMS: atom_id res chain seq x y z
N MET A 1 27.43 3.32 11.10
CA MET A 1 27.18 2.26 10.09
C MET A 1 26.02 1.32 10.43
N CYS A 2 25.67 1.02 11.70
CA CYS A 2 24.52 0.15 12.05
C CYS A 2 23.12 0.68 11.66
N LEU A 3 22.95 1.98 11.40
CA LEU A 3 21.61 2.55 11.26
C LEU A 3 20.99 2.40 9.86
N GLN A 4 21.77 2.14 8.80
CA GLN A 4 21.23 1.93 7.44
C GLN A 4 20.61 0.52 7.24
N ASN A 5 20.89 -0.43 8.13
CA ASN A 5 20.54 -1.83 7.93
C ASN A 5 19.04 -2.14 8.09
N ASN A 6 18.30 -1.37 8.90
CA ASN A 6 16.93 -1.73 9.25
C ASN A 6 15.93 -1.51 8.11
N GLN A 7 16.14 -0.53 7.24
CA GLN A 7 15.24 -0.28 6.11
C GLN A 7 15.36 -1.39 5.05
N ILE A 8 16.58 -1.88 4.83
CA ILE A 8 16.87 -3.01 3.94
C ILE A 8 16.17 -4.28 4.44
N VAL A 9 16.19 -4.54 5.75
CA VAL A 9 15.51 -5.71 6.34
C VAL A 9 13.99 -5.64 6.17
N ILE A 10 13.38 -4.46 6.39
CA ILE A 10 11.93 -4.30 6.21
C ILE A 10 11.53 -4.50 4.74
N GLN A 11 12.28 -3.92 3.80
CA GLN A 11 12.06 -4.09 2.37
C GLN A 11 12.22 -5.56 1.95
N PHE A 12 13.29 -6.22 2.40
CA PHE A 12 13.52 -7.63 2.12
C PHE A 12 12.37 -8.51 2.62
N LEU A 13 11.89 -8.29 3.86
CA LEU A 13 10.77 -9.03 4.42
C LEU A 13 9.47 -8.77 3.64
N SER A 14 9.21 -7.52 3.23
CA SER A 14 8.06 -7.17 2.39
C SER A 14 8.11 -7.85 1.02
N ASP A 15 9.28 -7.87 0.38
CA ASP A 15 9.49 -8.49 -0.92
C ASP A 15 9.29 -10.00 -0.86
N VAL A 16 9.91 -10.66 0.12
CA VAL A 16 9.81 -12.12 0.31
C VAL A 16 8.38 -12.53 0.67
N SER A 17 7.67 -11.74 1.48
CA SER A 17 6.34 -12.13 1.98
C SER A 17 5.20 -11.78 1.02
N PHE A 18 5.34 -10.72 0.22
CA PHE A 18 4.22 -10.19 -0.57
C PHE A 18 4.61 -9.82 -2.02
N ASN A 19 5.62 -8.96 -2.22
CA ASN A 19 5.79 -8.30 -3.52
C ASN A 19 6.27 -9.25 -4.60
N VAL A 20 7.27 -10.10 -4.33
CA VAL A 20 7.83 -11.02 -5.34
C VAL A 20 6.76 -11.97 -5.84
N ALA A 21 6.03 -12.63 -4.93
CA ALA A 21 4.96 -13.54 -5.31
C ALA A 21 3.82 -12.84 -6.07
N SER A 22 3.49 -11.61 -5.70
CA SER A 22 2.48 -10.80 -6.41
C SER A 22 2.92 -10.46 -7.83
N VAL A 23 4.18 -10.01 -8.00
CA VAL A 23 4.76 -9.69 -9.31
C VAL A 23 4.86 -10.94 -10.19
N ASP A 24 5.35 -12.06 -9.66
CA ASP A 24 5.40 -13.33 -10.40
C ASP A 24 4.00 -13.75 -10.87
N GLY A 25 2.99 -13.61 -10.00
CA GLY A 25 1.59 -13.86 -10.34
C GLY A 25 1.04 -12.94 -11.43
N ILE A 26 1.43 -11.66 -11.44
CA ILE A 26 1.06 -10.69 -12.48
C ILE A 26 1.72 -11.08 -13.80
N LEU A 27 3.03 -11.35 -13.80
CA LEU A 27 3.80 -11.69 -15.00
C LEU A 27 3.33 -13.00 -15.63
N ALA A 28 3.04 -14.02 -14.82
CA ALA A 28 2.49 -15.28 -15.30
C ALA A 28 1.13 -15.10 -16.01
N ARG A 29 0.22 -14.30 -15.44
CA ARG A 29 -1.09 -14.00 -16.06
C ARG A 29 -0.95 -13.17 -17.33
N ARG A 30 -0.04 -12.18 -17.34
CA ARG A 30 0.29 -11.42 -18.56
C ARG A 30 0.79 -12.33 -19.67
N LYS A 31 1.70 -13.28 -19.36
CA LYS A 31 2.22 -14.26 -20.32
C LYS A 31 1.12 -15.17 -20.87
N ALA A 32 0.10 -15.48 -20.06
CA ALA A 32 -1.09 -16.23 -20.48
C ALA A 32 -2.10 -15.40 -21.28
N GLY A 33 -1.81 -14.14 -21.62
CA GLY A 33 -2.66 -13.28 -22.44
C GLY A 33 -3.71 -12.46 -21.66
N TRP A 34 -3.65 -12.44 -20.33
CA TRP A 34 -4.62 -11.70 -19.53
C TRP A 34 -4.35 -10.19 -19.60
N LYS A 35 -5.44 -9.41 -19.66
CA LYS A 35 -5.40 -7.96 -19.42
C LYS A 35 -5.27 -7.76 -17.90
N MET A 36 -4.10 -7.34 -17.44
CA MET A 36 -3.83 -7.14 -16.02
C MET A 36 -3.69 -5.65 -15.72
N TYR A 37 -4.17 -5.28 -14.54
CA TYR A 37 -3.93 -4.00 -13.91
C TYR A 37 -3.30 -4.26 -12.55
N ALA A 38 -2.26 -3.50 -12.22
CA ALA A 38 -1.58 -3.57 -10.95
C ALA A 38 -1.35 -2.16 -10.45
N TYR A 39 -1.33 -1.98 -9.14
CA TYR A 39 -1.00 -0.73 -8.48
C TYR A 39 -0.01 -0.99 -7.34
N SER A 40 0.72 0.06 -6.95
CA SER A 40 1.53 0.11 -5.74
C SER A 40 1.01 1.28 -4.91
N PHE A 41 0.90 1.10 -3.59
CA PHE A 41 0.31 2.10 -2.70
C PHE A 41 1.32 2.53 -1.62
N ASP A 42 2.08 3.58 -1.95
CA ASP A 42 3.17 4.08 -1.11
C ASP A 42 2.75 5.25 -0.19
N HIS A 43 1.60 5.87 -0.46
CA HIS A 43 1.05 6.94 0.37
C HIS A 43 0.61 6.39 1.73
N TYR A 44 0.84 7.13 2.81
CA TYR A 44 0.39 6.73 4.14
C TYR A 44 0.07 7.95 5.01
N ASN A 45 -0.89 7.76 5.92
CA ASN A 45 -1.27 8.77 6.89
C ASN A 45 -0.31 8.71 8.10
N ASP A 46 0.36 9.82 8.43
CA ASP A 46 1.33 9.86 9.53
C ASP A 46 0.71 9.52 10.90
N ALA A 47 -0.60 9.71 11.08
CA ALA A 47 -1.31 9.44 12.33
C ALA A 47 -1.38 7.96 12.71
N ILE A 48 -1.17 7.04 11.75
CA ILE A 48 -1.15 5.60 12.02
C ILE A 48 0.08 5.19 12.85
N TRP A 49 1.13 6.00 12.84
CA TRP A 49 2.41 5.67 13.47
C TRP A 49 2.47 6.20 14.90
N ASN A 50 2.79 5.30 15.84
CA ASN A 50 3.14 5.71 17.20
C ASN A 50 4.36 6.65 17.18
N SER A 51 4.34 7.68 18.03
CA SER A 51 5.42 8.67 18.13
C SER A 51 6.80 8.08 18.44
N THR A 52 6.84 6.91 19.08
CA THR A 52 8.07 6.15 19.38
C THR A 52 8.71 5.49 18.15
N VAL A 53 7.95 5.29 17.06
CA VAL A 53 8.49 4.73 15.82
C VAL A 53 9.33 5.81 15.12
N PRO A 54 10.63 5.56 14.84
CA PRO A 54 11.48 6.53 14.16
C PRO A 54 10.94 6.89 12.77
N LYS A 55 10.92 8.17 12.41
CA LYS A 55 10.40 8.66 11.11
C LYS A 55 10.98 7.91 9.91
N ARG A 56 12.26 7.54 9.95
CA ARG A 56 12.94 6.78 8.89
C ARG A 56 12.43 5.34 8.68
N LEU A 57 11.67 4.81 9.64
CA LEU A 57 11.06 3.47 9.58
C LEU A 57 9.55 3.54 9.31
N ARG A 58 9.00 4.75 9.19
CA ARG A 58 7.58 4.96 8.82
C ARG A 58 7.45 4.85 7.31
N GLY A 59 6.31 4.35 6.87
CA GLY A 59 5.98 4.11 5.47
C GLY A 59 4.54 3.64 5.35
N SER A 60 4.18 3.07 4.20
CA SER A 60 2.91 2.39 3.98
C SER A 60 2.98 0.94 4.49
N PRO A 61 2.38 0.60 5.65
CA PRO A 61 2.34 -0.78 6.11
C PRO A 61 1.37 -1.63 5.26
N HIS A 62 1.43 -2.95 5.42
CA HIS A 62 0.41 -3.85 4.86
C HIS A 62 -0.99 -3.40 5.32
N VAL A 63 -1.98 -3.47 4.43
CA VAL A 63 -3.39 -3.06 4.62
C VAL A 63 -3.63 -1.55 4.88
N ASN A 64 -2.61 -0.71 4.67
CA ASN A 64 -2.72 0.74 4.84
C ASN A 64 -3.72 1.41 3.89
N GLU A 65 -4.07 0.77 2.79
CA GLU A 65 -5.06 1.24 1.84
C GLU A 65 -6.52 1.11 2.34
N TYR A 66 -6.76 0.30 3.38
CA TYR A 66 -8.12 -0.03 3.85
C TYR A 66 -8.96 1.16 4.33
N PRO A 67 -8.41 2.15 5.06
CA PRO A 67 -9.15 3.37 5.39
C PRO A 67 -9.63 4.12 4.16
N TYR A 68 -8.82 4.14 3.09
CA TYR A 68 -9.12 4.84 1.85
C TYR A 68 -10.17 4.12 1.01
N ILE A 69 -10.14 2.78 0.97
CA ILE A 69 -11.06 2.00 0.12
C ILE A 69 -12.37 1.66 0.85
N PHE A 70 -12.28 1.28 2.13
CA PHE A 70 -13.38 0.66 2.87
C PHE A 70 -13.79 1.44 4.13
N GLY A 71 -13.05 2.48 4.53
CA GLY A 71 -13.27 3.15 5.81
C GLY A 71 -12.98 2.25 7.02
N LEU A 72 -12.07 1.27 6.86
CA LEU A 72 -11.68 0.32 7.92
C LEU A 72 -10.31 0.70 8.50
N TYR A 73 -10.26 0.93 9.81
CA TYR A 73 -9.10 1.49 10.51
C TYR A 73 -8.33 0.43 11.30
N VAL A 74 -7.60 -0.45 10.60
CA VAL A 74 -6.89 -1.60 11.22
C VAL A 74 -5.82 -1.17 12.23
N PHE A 75 -5.22 0.00 12.05
CA PHE A 75 -4.17 0.55 12.92
C PHE A 75 -4.69 1.59 13.93
N GLY A 76 -6.01 1.69 14.10
CA GLY A 76 -6.64 2.62 15.04
C GLY A 76 -6.68 4.04 14.50
N ASN A 77 -5.73 4.88 14.91
CA ASN A 77 -5.74 6.31 14.59
C ASN A 77 -5.54 6.55 13.10
N PHE A 78 -6.41 7.37 12.52
CA PHE A 78 -6.33 7.79 11.14
C PHE A 78 -7.02 9.16 10.99
N GLU A 79 -6.35 10.11 10.36
CA GLU A 79 -6.86 11.48 10.22
C GLU A 79 -7.26 11.74 8.76
N MET A 80 -8.56 11.66 8.46
CA MET A 80 -9.06 11.89 7.11
C MET A 80 -9.21 13.39 6.80
N ASP A 81 -8.08 14.02 6.45
CA ASP A 81 -8.01 15.41 6.00
C ASP A 81 -8.40 15.58 4.51
N GLU A 82 -8.27 16.79 3.98
CA GLU A 82 -8.60 17.08 2.57
C GLU A 82 -7.71 16.32 1.58
N LYS A 83 -6.40 16.18 1.87
CA LYS A 83 -5.47 15.44 1.01
C LYS A 83 -5.78 13.96 1.05
N GLU A 84 -6.06 13.42 2.23
CA GLU A 84 -6.42 12.01 2.39
C GLU A 84 -7.72 11.67 1.66
N ARG A 85 -8.69 12.59 1.60
CA ARG A 85 -9.92 12.43 0.80
C ARG A 85 -9.65 12.40 -0.69
N ILE A 86 -8.68 13.17 -1.19
CA ILE A 86 -8.28 13.12 -2.60
C ILE A 86 -7.68 11.75 -2.91
N VAL A 87 -6.82 11.22 -2.04
CA VAL A 87 -6.25 9.87 -2.20
C VAL A 87 -7.34 8.81 -2.17
N ALA A 88 -8.30 8.93 -1.24
CA ALA A 88 -9.46 8.04 -1.15
C ALA A 88 -10.30 8.07 -2.43
N ASP A 89 -10.59 9.25 -2.97
CA ASP A 89 -11.37 9.39 -4.21
C ASP A 89 -10.64 8.72 -5.39
N VAL A 90 -9.33 8.98 -5.55
CA VAL A 90 -8.54 8.37 -6.65
C VAL A 90 -8.57 6.85 -6.59
N ILE A 91 -8.32 6.25 -5.42
CA ILE A 91 -8.29 4.78 -5.31
C ILE A 91 -9.69 4.18 -5.46
N GLN A 92 -10.72 4.77 -4.85
CA GLN A 92 -12.10 4.30 -4.97
C GLN A 92 -12.59 4.38 -6.42
N GLN A 93 -12.38 5.51 -7.11
CA GLN A 93 -12.75 5.66 -8.52
C GLN A 93 -11.97 4.67 -9.40
N SER A 94 -10.70 4.39 -9.10
CA SER A 94 -9.92 3.39 -9.83
C SER A 94 -10.56 2.00 -9.74
N PHE A 95 -10.97 1.56 -8.55
CA PHE A 95 -11.68 0.29 -8.38
C PHE A 95 -13.08 0.29 -9.00
N ILE A 96 -13.84 1.37 -8.84
CA ILE A 96 -15.17 1.52 -9.45
C ILE A 96 -15.09 1.41 -10.97
N ASN A 97 -14.12 2.09 -11.59
CA ASN A 97 -13.92 2.05 -13.03
C ASN A 97 -13.45 0.66 -13.48
N PHE A 98 -12.52 0.04 -12.77
CA PHE A 98 -12.08 -1.33 -13.06
C PHE A 98 -13.26 -2.32 -13.03
N VAL A 99 -14.15 -2.22 -12.05
CA VAL A 99 -15.35 -3.08 -11.97
C VAL A 99 -16.32 -2.80 -13.14
N LYS A 100 -16.47 -1.53 -13.54
CA LYS A 100 -17.42 -1.14 -14.60
C LYS A 100 -16.92 -1.49 -16.01
N THR A 101 -15.64 -1.31 -16.29
CA THR A 101 -15.12 -1.31 -17.66
C THR A 101 -13.93 -2.25 -17.89
N GLY A 102 -13.37 -2.84 -16.83
CA GLY A 102 -12.11 -3.59 -16.92
C GLY A 102 -11.00 -2.75 -17.53
#